data_AF-A0A7Y2K6F3-F1
#
_entry.id   AF-A0A7Y2K6F3-F1
#
_cell.length_a   1.000
_cell.length_b   1.000
_cell.length_c   1.000
_cell.angle_alpha   90.00
_cell.angle_beta   90.00
_cell.angle_gamma   90.00
#
_symmetry.space_group_name_H-M   'P 1'
#
loop_
_entity.id
_entity.type
_entity.pdbx_description
1 polymer ?
#
loop_
_entity_poly.entity_id
_entity_poly.type
_entity_poly.pdbx_seq_one_letter_code
_entity_poly.pdbx_strand_id
1 'polypeptide(L)'
;MAEENQSQNHDDQIVIDHTSSKLSDLWKLEDYWAIWLGFLILIVGLILFLPKGSEEVNNKIIESNIILQTESKRAPFKTIAWYKALDTKANQKATKTEVGREIKKLTGKPKLWSGNPLDAFYLGEEEANFKREVAEEKYLKAKDEEAGLLELAIIAEEEAAAKNFNSEELNLKAVTAIENWRIGIKNTSLEKKKVGVEPFNQFPYLILLMIILAIFFGIGWKAMGNPILKFVLGFIFVFTIAVLAYT
;
A
#
# COMPACT_ATOMS: atom_id res chain seq x y z
N MET A 1 -19.14 78.42 46.94
CA MET A 1 -19.82 77.28 47.59
C MET A 1 -19.51 76.07 46.74
N ALA A 2 -18.52 75.30 47.20
CA ALA A 2 -18.64 73.87 47.54
C ALA A 2 -18.73 73.00 46.27
N GLU A 3 -17.57 72.51 45.77
CA GLU A 3 -17.04 71.16 46.05
C GLU A 3 -17.98 70.05 45.55
N GLU A 4 -17.57 69.34 44.50
CA GLU A 4 -17.69 67.88 44.50
C GLU A 4 -16.57 67.23 43.69
N ASN A 5 -15.74 66.50 44.42
CA ASN A 5 -14.67 65.62 43.99
C ASN A 5 -15.29 64.31 43.48
N GLN A 6 -15.00 63.91 42.25
CA GLN A 6 -15.03 62.48 41.88
C GLN A 6 -13.86 62.14 40.97
N SER A 7 -12.75 61.82 41.62
CA SER A 7 -11.69 60.95 41.09
C SER A 7 -12.20 59.50 41.03
N GLN A 8 -12.32 58.94 39.83
CA GLN A 8 -12.35 57.49 39.60
C GLN A 8 -11.42 57.17 38.43
N ASN A 9 -10.16 56.88 38.76
CA ASN A 9 -9.56 55.53 38.72
C ASN A 9 -9.59 54.89 37.34
N HIS A 10 -8.43 55.03 36.67
CA HIS A 10 -7.95 54.10 35.67
C HIS A 10 -7.92 52.69 36.26
N ASP A 11 -8.88 51.85 35.86
CA ASP A 11 -8.65 50.41 35.79
C ASP A 11 -8.55 50.05 34.32
N ASP A 12 -7.32 50.10 33.81
CA ASP A 12 -6.92 49.37 32.60
C ASP A 12 -7.27 47.91 32.84
N GLN A 13 -8.40 47.49 32.31
CA GLN A 13 -8.84 46.10 32.30
C GLN A 13 -7.97 45.35 31.28
N ILE A 14 -6.71 45.11 31.66
CA ILE A 14 -5.82 44.22 30.93
C ILE A 14 -6.42 42.82 31.11
N VAL A 15 -7.19 42.39 30.12
CA VAL A 15 -7.55 40.98 29.96
C VAL A 15 -6.25 40.26 29.63
N ILE A 16 -5.52 39.87 30.68
CA ILE A 16 -4.40 38.94 30.54
C ILE A 16 -5.07 37.60 30.27
N ASP A 17 -5.18 37.28 28.98
CA ASP A 17 -5.64 35.98 28.53
C ASP A 17 -4.58 34.96 28.99
N HIS A 18 -4.79 34.40 30.17
CA HIS A 18 -4.01 33.28 30.64
C HIS A 18 -4.39 32.09 29.76
N THR A 19 -3.76 31.97 28.59
CA THR A 19 -3.66 30.70 27.86
C THR A 19 -2.85 29.74 28.73
N SER A 20 -3.46 29.26 29.81
CA SER A 20 -2.96 28.12 30.54
C SER A 20 -3.37 26.90 29.73
N SER A 21 -2.45 26.31 28.98
CA SER A 21 -2.70 25.00 28.38
C SER A 21 -2.96 24.01 29.52
N LYS A 22 -4.20 23.56 29.68
CA LYS A 22 -4.56 22.61 30.72
C LYS A 22 -4.32 21.20 30.16
N LEU A 23 -3.85 20.28 31.00
CA LEU A 23 -3.70 18.87 30.60
C LEU A 23 -5.05 18.25 30.16
N SER A 24 -6.17 18.82 30.60
CA SER A 24 -7.51 18.44 30.12
C SER A 24 -7.74 18.75 28.64
N ASP A 25 -7.04 19.74 28.09
CA ASP A 25 -7.21 20.20 26.71
C ASP A 25 -6.70 19.14 25.72
N LEU A 26 -5.70 18.35 26.13
CA LEU A 26 -5.19 17.17 25.41
C LEU A 26 -6.24 16.07 25.19
N TRP A 27 -7.36 16.10 25.92
CA TRP A 27 -8.43 15.11 25.88
C TRP A 27 -9.78 15.69 25.47
N LYS A 28 -9.93 17.02 25.44
CA LYS A 28 -11.19 17.71 25.14
C LYS A 28 -11.19 18.45 23.81
N LEU A 29 -10.03 18.84 23.30
CA LEU A 29 -9.91 19.52 22.01
C LEU A 29 -9.87 18.51 20.86
N GLU A 30 -10.43 18.92 19.72
CA GLU A 30 -10.58 18.12 18.50
C GLU A 30 -9.24 17.64 17.94
N ASP A 31 -8.26 18.54 17.84
CA ASP A 31 -6.98 18.26 17.19
C ASP A 31 -6.19 17.13 17.86
N TYR A 32 -6.31 16.98 19.19
CA TYR A 32 -5.59 15.93 19.92
C TYR A 32 -6.24 14.55 19.74
N TRP A 33 -7.55 14.46 19.53
CA TRP A 33 -8.20 13.16 19.28
C TRP A 33 -7.76 12.54 17.97
N ALA A 34 -7.53 13.35 16.92
CA ALA A 34 -6.94 12.86 15.68
C ALA A 34 -5.54 12.25 15.91
N ILE A 35 -4.72 12.91 16.75
CA ILE A 35 -3.38 12.41 17.12
C ILE A 35 -3.49 11.10 17.90
N TRP A 36 -4.37 11.02 18.91
CA TRP A 36 -4.55 9.80 19.72
C TRP A 36 -5.04 8.61 18.90
N LEU A 37 -6.05 8.82 18.05
CA LEU A 37 -6.56 7.79 17.16
C LEU A 37 -5.49 7.35 16.14
N GLY A 38 -4.77 8.30 15.55
CA GLY A 38 -3.65 7.99 14.65
C GLY A 38 -2.54 7.19 15.36
N PHE A 39 -2.17 7.59 16.57
CA PHE A 39 -1.17 6.90 17.38
C PHE A 39 -1.61 5.48 17.75
N LEU A 40 -2.89 5.29 18.07
CA LEU A 40 -3.46 3.96 18.32
C LEU A 40 -3.34 3.05 17.09
N ILE A 41 -3.67 3.57 15.89
CA ILE A 41 -3.50 2.81 14.63
C ILE A 41 -2.04 2.39 14.45
N LEU A 42 -1.09 3.29 14.74
CA LEU A 42 0.35 2.98 14.65
C LEU A 42 0.74 1.86 15.62
N ILE A 43 0.34 1.94 16.89
CA ILE A 43 0.62 0.89 17.89
C ILE A 43 0.06 -0.46 17.42
N VAL A 44 -1.20 -0.49 16.97
CA VAL A 44 -1.82 -1.72 16.45
C VAL A 44 -1.03 -2.25 15.26
N GLY A 45 -0.62 -1.37 14.33
CA GLY A 45 0.24 -1.74 13.20
C GLY A 45 1.57 -2.36 13.64
N LEU A 46 2.24 -1.77 14.63
CA LEU A 46 3.48 -2.31 15.19
C LEU A 46 3.27 -3.70 15.81
N ILE A 47 2.21 -3.87 16.61
CA ILE A 47 1.88 -5.16 17.24
C ILE A 47 1.58 -6.23 16.19
N LEU A 48 0.88 -5.88 15.11
CA LEU A 48 0.50 -6.85 14.08
C LEU A 48 1.68 -7.27 13.19
N PHE A 49 2.62 -6.37 12.90
CA PHE A 49 3.65 -6.59 11.89
C PHE A 49 5.08 -6.75 12.42
N LEU A 50 5.46 -6.13 13.55
CA LEU A 50 6.82 -6.29 14.10
C LEU A 50 7.14 -7.72 14.53
N PRO A 51 6.26 -8.45 15.23
CA PRO A 51 6.57 -9.80 15.69
C PRO A 51 6.59 -10.84 14.57
N LYS A 52 6.11 -10.50 13.36
CA LYS A 52 5.82 -11.46 12.27
C LYS A 52 6.89 -11.52 11.17
N GLY A 53 8.08 -10.97 11.41
CA GLY A 53 9.25 -11.31 10.60
C GLY A 53 9.65 -12.76 10.88
N SER A 54 9.02 -13.74 10.22
CA SER A 54 9.31 -15.15 10.45
C SER A 54 10.78 -15.43 10.12
N GLU A 55 11.37 -16.39 10.85
CA GLU A 55 12.74 -16.84 10.61
C GLU A 55 12.95 -17.23 9.14
N GLU A 56 11.95 -17.86 8.52
CA GLU A 56 11.96 -18.17 7.09
C GLU A 56 12.11 -16.94 6.17
N VAL A 57 11.38 -15.85 6.45
CA VAL A 57 11.48 -14.62 5.68
C VAL A 57 12.87 -13.98 5.85
N ASN A 58 13.38 -13.97 7.09
CA ASN A 58 14.70 -13.44 7.38
C ASN A 58 15.80 -14.26 6.68
N ASN A 59 15.71 -15.58 6.71
CA ASN A 59 16.64 -16.48 6.03
C ASN A 59 16.64 -16.24 4.52
N LYS A 60 15.46 -16.15 3.88
CA LYS A 60 15.34 -15.81 2.45
C LYS A 60 15.96 -14.45 2.11
N ILE A 61 15.82 -13.46 3.00
CA ILE A 61 16.44 -12.14 2.82
C ILE A 61 17.96 -12.23 2.94
N ILE A 62 18.48 -12.97 3.92
CA ILE A 62 19.91 -13.18 4.14
C ILE A 62 20.53 -13.89 2.94
N GLU A 63 19.96 -15.02 2.52
CA GLU A 63 20.39 -15.77 1.33
C GLU A 63 20.39 -14.89 0.08
N SER A 64 19.31 -14.13 -0.14
CA SER A 64 19.22 -13.20 -1.26
C SER A 64 20.32 -12.13 -1.19
N ASN A 65 20.61 -11.56 -0.02
CA ASN A 65 21.68 -10.57 0.14
C ASN A 65 23.08 -11.18 -0.13
N ILE A 66 23.31 -12.43 0.27
CA ILE A 66 24.55 -13.15 -0.03
C ILE A 66 24.73 -13.31 -1.55
N ILE A 67 23.68 -13.71 -2.26
CA ILE A 67 23.70 -13.84 -3.73
C ILE A 67 23.96 -12.46 -4.37
N LEU A 68 23.25 -11.43 -3.94
CA LEU A 68 23.43 -10.06 -4.46
C LEU A 68 24.88 -9.59 -4.30
N GLN A 69 25.49 -9.79 -3.14
CA GLN A 69 26.88 -9.41 -2.89
C GLN A 69 27.88 -10.24 -3.70
N THR A 70 27.65 -11.55 -3.80
CA THR A 70 28.51 -12.47 -4.55
C THR A 70 28.49 -12.13 -6.04
N GLU A 71 27.30 -11.97 -6.61
CA GLU A 71 27.14 -11.68 -8.03
C GLU A 71 27.62 -10.27 -8.39
N SER A 72 27.42 -9.27 -7.52
CA SER A 72 27.97 -7.92 -7.73
C SER A 72 29.49 -7.85 -7.68
N LYS A 73 30.18 -8.83 -7.07
CA LYS A 73 31.65 -8.95 -7.12
C LYS A 73 32.12 -9.75 -8.33
N ARG A 74 31.30 -10.69 -8.81
CA ARG A 74 31.63 -11.61 -9.89
C ARG A 74 31.57 -10.96 -11.27
N ALA A 75 30.55 -10.15 -11.53
CA ALA A 75 30.31 -9.55 -12.84
C ALA A 75 30.23 -8.01 -12.76
N PRO A 76 30.66 -7.27 -13.79
CA PRO A 76 30.57 -5.81 -13.83
C PRO A 76 29.14 -5.28 -14.04
N PHE A 77 28.16 -6.17 -14.21
CA PHE A 77 26.75 -5.86 -14.37
C PHE A 77 25.87 -6.78 -13.52
N LYS A 78 24.56 -6.50 -13.48
CA LYS A 78 23.59 -7.30 -12.73
C LYS A 78 23.20 -8.56 -13.52
N THR A 79 23.64 -9.72 -13.04
CA THR A 79 23.35 -11.03 -13.64
C THR A 79 21.90 -11.45 -13.44
N ILE A 80 21.49 -12.50 -14.15
CA ILE A 80 20.17 -13.13 -13.98
C ILE A 80 19.97 -13.58 -12.53
N ALA A 81 21.01 -14.18 -11.92
CA ALA A 81 20.97 -14.61 -10.52
C ALA A 81 20.80 -13.43 -9.56
N TRP A 82 21.49 -12.32 -9.82
CA TRP A 82 21.32 -11.08 -9.05
C TRP A 82 19.87 -10.58 -9.09
N TYR A 83 19.27 -10.55 -10.28
CA TYR A 83 17.87 -10.13 -10.46
C TYR A 83 16.87 -11.07 -9.77
N LYS A 84 17.07 -12.39 -9.88
CA LYS A 84 16.23 -13.38 -9.17
C LYS A 84 16.32 -13.21 -7.64
N ALA A 85 17.51 -12.96 -7.10
CA ALA A 85 17.69 -12.69 -5.67
C ALA A 85 17.03 -11.37 -5.25
N LEU A 86 17.15 -10.32 -6.07
CA LEU A 86 16.47 -9.04 -5.82
C LEU A 86 14.95 -9.22 -5.77
N ASP A 87 14.38 -9.93 -6.74
CA ASP A 87 12.93 -10.15 -6.81
C ASP A 87 12.45 -11.02 -5.64
N THR A 88 13.21 -12.05 -5.23
CA THR A 88 12.91 -12.86 -4.05
C THR A 88 12.84 -12.01 -2.78
N LYS A 89 13.82 -11.13 -2.58
CA LYS A 89 13.83 -10.17 -1.46
C LYS A 89 12.66 -9.20 -1.54
N ALA A 90 12.43 -8.59 -2.69
CA ALA A 90 11.34 -7.62 -2.90
C ALA A 90 9.95 -8.26 -2.72
N ASN A 91 9.83 -9.58 -2.92
CA ASN A 91 8.60 -10.32 -2.74
C ASN A 91 8.25 -10.61 -1.28
N GLN A 92 9.18 -10.42 -0.33
CA GLN A 92 8.96 -10.55 1.10
C GLN A 92 8.24 -9.30 1.64
N LYS A 93 6.92 -9.23 1.43
CA LYS A 93 6.09 -8.08 1.84
C LYS A 93 5.11 -8.47 2.94
N ALA A 94 4.93 -7.60 3.92
CA ALA A 94 3.94 -7.75 4.98
C ALA A 94 2.51 -7.95 4.44
N THR A 95 2.19 -7.38 3.28
CA THR A 95 0.90 -7.53 2.59
C THR A 95 0.60 -8.96 2.11
N LYS A 96 1.61 -9.85 2.06
CA LYS A 96 1.43 -11.27 1.72
C LYS A 96 1.21 -12.17 2.94
N THR A 97 1.42 -11.64 4.15
CA THR A 97 1.05 -12.36 5.38
C THR A 97 -0.46 -12.55 5.44
N GLU A 98 -0.93 -13.51 6.25
CA GLU A 98 -2.36 -13.77 6.42
C GLU A 98 -3.12 -12.52 6.88
N VAL A 99 -2.66 -11.88 7.96
CA VAL A 99 -3.26 -10.64 8.48
C VAL A 99 -3.18 -9.50 7.44
N GLY A 100 -2.05 -9.38 6.73
CA GLY A 100 -1.92 -8.39 5.67
C GLY A 100 -2.91 -8.60 4.52
N ARG A 101 -3.22 -9.85 4.16
CA ARG A 101 -4.22 -10.19 3.14
C ARG A 101 -5.63 -9.86 3.61
N GLU A 102 -5.98 -10.16 4.86
CA GLU A 102 -7.31 -9.84 5.40
C GLU A 102 -7.53 -8.32 5.54
N ILE A 103 -6.54 -7.57 6.03
CA ILE A 103 -6.61 -6.10 6.06
C ILE A 103 -6.79 -5.55 4.64
N LYS A 104 -6.02 -6.06 3.67
CA LYS A 104 -6.11 -5.61 2.27
C LYS A 104 -7.48 -5.89 1.66
N LYS A 105 -8.13 -7.01 1.97
CA LYS A 105 -9.50 -7.31 1.52
C LYS A 105 -10.49 -6.32 2.13
N LEU A 106 -10.40 -6.09 3.44
CA LEU A 106 -11.30 -5.18 4.18
C LEU A 106 -11.17 -3.73 3.70
N THR A 107 -9.94 -3.24 3.52
CA THR A 107 -9.66 -1.86 3.11
C THR A 107 -9.50 -1.71 1.60
N GLY A 108 -9.97 -2.70 0.83
CA GLY A 108 -9.94 -2.66 -0.63
C GLY A 108 -10.81 -1.52 -1.15
N LYS A 109 -10.28 -0.76 -2.12
CA LYS A 109 -11.10 0.22 -2.85
C LYS A 109 -11.90 -0.48 -3.97
N PRO A 110 -13.03 0.11 -4.40
CA PRO A 110 -13.70 -0.34 -5.61
C PRO A 110 -12.74 -0.37 -6.81
N LYS A 111 -13.05 -1.21 -7.79
CA LYS A 111 -12.30 -1.28 -9.05
C LYS A 111 -12.73 -0.15 -9.98
N LEU A 112 -11.92 0.09 -11.01
CA LEU A 112 -12.28 1.03 -12.07
C LEU A 112 -13.35 0.41 -12.97
N TRP A 113 -14.22 1.25 -13.52
CA TRP A 113 -15.24 0.86 -14.49
C TRP A 113 -15.12 1.71 -15.77
N SER A 114 -15.58 1.18 -16.90
CA SER A 114 -15.57 1.90 -18.19
C SER A 114 -16.93 1.96 -18.88
N GLY A 115 -17.90 1.18 -18.41
CA GLY A 115 -19.25 1.12 -18.97
C GLY A 115 -20.31 1.15 -17.88
N ASN A 116 -20.39 0.09 -17.09
CA ASN A 116 -21.35 -0.01 -15.99
C ASN A 116 -20.66 0.31 -14.65
N PRO A 117 -21.09 1.36 -13.92
CA PRO A 117 -20.54 1.69 -12.60
C PRO A 117 -20.62 0.53 -11.57
N LEU A 118 -21.56 -0.40 -11.73
CA LEU A 118 -21.67 -1.55 -10.83
C LEU A 118 -20.49 -2.54 -10.97
N ASP A 119 -19.80 -2.54 -12.12
CA ASP A 119 -18.63 -3.40 -12.38
C ASP A 119 -17.45 -3.05 -11.44
N ALA A 120 -17.45 -1.84 -10.88
CA ALA A 120 -16.50 -1.42 -9.86
C ALA A 120 -16.65 -2.20 -8.54
N PHE A 121 -17.86 -2.67 -8.25
CA PHE A 121 -18.25 -3.25 -6.96
C PHE A 121 -18.47 -4.75 -7.03
N TYR A 122 -18.80 -5.29 -8.19
CA TYR A 122 -19.17 -6.69 -8.34
C TYR A 122 -18.68 -7.28 -9.65
N LEU A 123 -18.21 -8.52 -9.59
CA LEU A 123 -17.93 -9.37 -10.75
C LEU A 123 -18.36 -10.79 -10.41
N GLY A 124 -19.30 -11.32 -11.21
CA GLY A 124 -19.79 -12.68 -11.08
C GLY A 124 -18.76 -13.72 -11.53
N GLU A 125 -18.98 -14.98 -11.14
CA GLU A 125 -18.10 -16.09 -11.48
C GLU A 125 -18.03 -16.33 -13.00
N GLU A 126 -19.17 -16.38 -13.69
CA GLU A 126 -19.22 -16.61 -15.14
C GLU A 126 -18.44 -15.55 -15.93
N GLU A 127 -18.64 -14.27 -15.61
CA GLU A 127 -17.93 -13.17 -16.27
C GLU A 127 -16.43 -13.17 -15.95
N ALA A 128 -16.06 -13.50 -14.70
CA ALA A 128 -14.67 -13.69 -14.33
C ALA A 128 -14.03 -14.83 -15.14
N ASN A 129 -14.71 -15.97 -15.27
CA ASN A 129 -14.24 -17.12 -16.04
C ASN A 129 -14.04 -16.76 -17.52
N PHE A 130 -15.04 -16.12 -18.14
CA PHE A 130 -14.94 -15.63 -19.51
C PHE A 130 -13.75 -14.69 -19.73
N LYS A 131 -13.55 -13.72 -18.81
CA LYS A 131 -12.39 -12.81 -18.88
C LYS A 131 -11.05 -13.54 -18.78
N ARG A 132 -10.98 -14.61 -17.97
CA ARG A 132 -9.78 -15.44 -17.86
C ARG A 132 -9.51 -16.23 -19.14
N GLU A 133 -10.53 -16.88 -19.69
CA GLU A 133 -10.43 -17.67 -20.93
C GLU A 133 -9.97 -16.79 -22.11
N VAL A 134 -10.58 -15.62 -22.30
CA VAL A 134 -10.19 -14.67 -23.35
C VAL A 134 -8.75 -14.16 -23.18
N ALA A 135 -8.27 -14.07 -21.93
CA ALA A 135 -6.91 -13.62 -21.64
C ALA A 135 -5.87 -14.75 -21.70
N GLU A 136 -6.28 -16.01 -21.72
CA GLU A 136 -5.40 -17.17 -21.59
C GLU A 136 -4.41 -17.26 -22.74
N GLU A 137 -4.87 -17.15 -23.99
CA GLU A 137 -4.00 -17.21 -25.17
C GLU A 137 -2.90 -16.13 -25.12
N LYS A 138 -3.25 -14.90 -24.75
CA LYS A 138 -2.30 -13.79 -24.63
C LYS A 138 -1.29 -14.02 -23.51
N TYR A 139 -1.73 -14.58 -22.39
CA TYR A 139 -0.85 -14.95 -21.28
C TYR A 139 0.12 -16.07 -21.66
N LEU A 140 -0.35 -17.12 -22.33
CA LEU A 140 0.48 -18.22 -22.79
C LEU A 140 1.54 -17.73 -23.78
N LYS A 141 1.13 -16.92 -24.77
CA LYS A 141 2.07 -16.31 -25.72
C LYS A 141 3.14 -15.44 -25.02
N ALA A 142 2.74 -14.60 -24.07
CA ALA A 142 3.69 -13.78 -23.31
C ALA A 142 4.65 -14.64 -22.47
N LYS A 143 4.17 -15.74 -21.90
CA LYS A 143 4.98 -16.68 -21.12
C LYS A 143 6.00 -17.41 -22.00
N ASP A 144 5.61 -17.82 -23.21
CA ASP A 144 6.51 -18.46 -24.16
C ASP A 144 7.57 -17.47 -24.68
N GLU A 145 7.17 -16.22 -24.97
CA GLU A 145 8.10 -15.14 -25.32
C GLU A 145 9.10 -14.84 -24.18
N GLU A 146 8.65 -14.79 -22.91
CA GLU A 146 9.53 -14.63 -21.75
C GLU A 146 10.53 -15.77 -21.63
N ALA A 147 10.11 -17.01 -21.84
CA ALA A 147 10.99 -18.17 -21.78
C ALA A 147 12.10 -18.09 -22.85
N GLY A 148 11.75 -17.73 -24.09
CA GLY A 148 12.75 -17.51 -25.14
C GLY A 148 13.72 -16.37 -24.83
N LEU A 149 13.23 -15.27 -24.24
CA LEU A 149 14.09 -14.16 -23.81
C LEU A 149 15.03 -14.56 -22.66
N LEU A 150 14.57 -15.41 -21.74
CA LEU A 150 15.40 -15.94 -20.66
C LEU A 150 16.52 -16.82 -21.21
N GLU A 151 16.24 -17.70 -22.17
CA GLU A 151 17.24 -18.54 -22.82
C GLU A 151 18.33 -17.70 -23.51
N LEU A 152 17.93 -16.66 -24.25
CA LEU A 152 18.88 -15.73 -24.88
C LEU A 152 19.73 -14.99 -23.84
N ALA A 153 19.14 -14.58 -22.72
CA ALA A 153 19.87 -13.94 -21.63
C ALA A 153 20.88 -14.88 -20.97
N ILE A 154 20.52 -16.16 -20.75
CA ILE A 154 21.42 -17.18 -20.20
C ILE A 154 22.62 -17.37 -21.12
N ILE A 155 22.37 -17.58 -22.42
CA ILE A 155 23.44 -17.78 -23.42
C ILE A 155 24.38 -16.57 -23.44
N ALA A 156 23.84 -15.35 -23.50
CA ALA A 156 24.67 -14.14 -23.54
C ALA A 156 25.48 -13.93 -22.24
N GLU A 157 24.92 -14.25 -21.08
CA GLU A 157 25.65 -14.21 -19.81
C GLU A 157 26.78 -15.27 -19.75
N GLU A 158 26.52 -16.48 -20.23
CA GLU A 158 27.52 -17.57 -20.31
C GLU A 158 28.66 -17.22 -21.27
N GLU A 159 28.37 -16.61 -22.43
CA GLU A 159 29.38 -16.11 -23.36
C GLU A 159 30.29 -15.05 -22.70
N ALA A 160 29.70 -14.12 -21.96
CA ALA A 160 30.45 -13.11 -21.21
C ALA A 160 31.28 -13.75 -20.08
N ALA A 161 30.70 -14.70 -19.35
CA ALA A 161 31.36 -15.44 -18.27
C ALA A 161 32.53 -16.28 -18.78
N ALA A 162 32.44 -16.89 -19.96
CA ALA A 162 33.52 -17.64 -20.59
C ALA A 162 34.76 -16.78 -20.89
N LYS A 163 34.60 -15.45 -20.97
CA LYS A 163 35.70 -14.47 -21.08
C LYS A 163 36.02 -13.78 -19.75
N ASN A 164 35.57 -14.33 -18.63
CA ASN A 164 35.67 -13.74 -17.29
C ASN A 164 35.16 -12.29 -17.25
N PHE A 165 34.16 -11.95 -18.06
CA PHE A 165 33.59 -10.61 -18.19
C PHE A 165 34.58 -9.52 -18.64
N ASN A 166 35.69 -9.88 -19.29
CA ASN A 166 36.69 -8.92 -19.76
C ASN A 166 36.35 -8.26 -21.11
N SER A 167 35.33 -8.77 -21.83
CA SER A 167 34.89 -8.20 -23.11
C SER A 167 33.70 -7.27 -22.90
N GLU A 168 33.89 -5.98 -23.19
CA GLU A 168 32.83 -4.97 -23.09
C GLU A 168 31.65 -5.28 -24.03
N GLU A 169 31.93 -5.77 -25.24
CA GLU A 169 30.91 -6.12 -26.23
C GLU A 169 30.02 -7.28 -25.73
N LEU A 170 30.62 -8.36 -25.20
CA LEU A 170 29.87 -9.49 -24.66
C LEU A 170 29.08 -9.10 -23.41
N ASN A 171 29.66 -8.25 -22.55
CA ASN A 171 28.96 -7.71 -21.39
C ASN A 171 27.74 -6.88 -21.81
N LEU A 172 27.87 -6.02 -22.83
CA LEU A 172 26.76 -5.22 -23.35
C LEU A 172 25.66 -6.10 -23.97
N LYS A 173 26.04 -7.15 -24.70
CA LYS A 173 25.11 -8.15 -25.23
C LYS A 173 24.34 -8.84 -24.12
N ALA A 174 25.02 -9.27 -23.05
CA ALA A 174 24.40 -9.87 -21.87
C ALA A 174 23.44 -8.90 -21.17
N VAL A 175 23.86 -7.66 -20.93
CA VAL A 175 23.01 -6.62 -20.33
C VAL A 175 21.74 -6.39 -21.15
N THR A 176 21.87 -6.25 -22.47
CA THR A 176 20.74 -6.04 -23.38
C THR A 176 19.78 -7.24 -23.38
N ALA A 177 20.31 -8.46 -23.43
CA ALA A 177 19.49 -9.67 -23.39
C ALA A 177 18.74 -9.81 -22.05
N ILE A 178 19.42 -9.52 -20.92
CA ILE A 178 18.81 -9.51 -19.60
C ILE A 178 17.72 -8.42 -19.50
N GLU A 179 17.96 -7.22 -20.02
CA GLU A 179 16.96 -6.15 -20.03
C GLU A 179 15.71 -6.54 -20.83
N ASN A 180 15.88 -7.14 -22.00
CA ASN A 180 14.76 -7.67 -22.78
C ASN A 180 13.98 -8.74 -22.01
N TRP A 181 14.67 -9.67 -21.34
CA TRP A 181 14.02 -10.63 -20.44
C TRP A 181 13.26 -9.93 -19.30
N ARG A 182 13.79 -8.86 -18.70
CA ARG A 182 13.08 -8.08 -17.67
C ARG A 182 11.82 -7.41 -18.21
N ILE A 183 11.85 -6.91 -19.44
CA ILE A 183 10.67 -6.39 -20.13
C ILE A 183 9.66 -7.53 -20.38
N GLY A 184 10.14 -8.70 -20.80
CA GLY A 184 9.35 -9.93 -20.95
C GLY A 184 8.60 -10.29 -19.67
N ILE A 185 9.30 -10.41 -18.53
CA ILE A 185 8.70 -10.65 -17.21
C ILE A 185 7.60 -9.64 -16.90
N LYS A 186 7.85 -8.35 -17.17
CA LYS A 186 6.86 -7.29 -16.92
C LYS A 186 5.61 -7.53 -17.77
N ASN A 187 5.75 -7.84 -19.06
CA ASN A 187 4.64 -8.13 -19.95
C ASN A 187 3.87 -9.37 -19.51
N THR A 188 4.55 -10.49 -19.23
CA THR A 188 3.91 -11.70 -18.69
C THR A 188 3.17 -11.40 -17.40
N SER A 189 3.73 -10.59 -16.50
CA SER A 189 3.06 -10.22 -15.25
C SER A 189 1.78 -9.40 -15.47
N LEU A 190 1.71 -8.60 -16.53
CA LEU A 190 0.51 -7.84 -16.90
C LEU A 190 -0.58 -8.77 -17.44
N GLU A 191 -0.22 -9.70 -18.33
CA GLU A 191 -1.17 -10.68 -18.87
C GLU A 191 -1.60 -11.69 -17.79
N LYS A 192 -0.69 -12.10 -16.91
CA LYS A 192 -0.99 -12.96 -15.75
C LYS A 192 -2.07 -12.36 -14.85
N LYS A 193 -2.09 -11.04 -14.68
CA LYS A 193 -3.14 -10.37 -13.89
C LYS A 193 -4.52 -10.52 -14.52
N LYS A 194 -4.62 -10.61 -15.86
CA LYS A 194 -5.88 -10.74 -16.59
C LYS A 194 -6.44 -12.17 -16.48
N VAL A 195 -5.57 -13.18 -16.55
CA VAL A 195 -5.96 -14.57 -16.25
C VAL A 195 -6.13 -14.83 -14.75
N GLY A 196 -5.61 -13.96 -13.88
CA GLY A 196 -5.82 -14.01 -12.43
C GLY A 196 -7.06 -13.25 -11.95
N VAL A 197 -8.00 -12.91 -12.84
CA VAL A 197 -9.22 -12.21 -12.46
C VAL A 197 -10.12 -13.14 -11.65
N GLU A 198 -10.30 -12.81 -10.38
CA GLU A 198 -11.21 -13.49 -9.46
C GLU A 198 -12.56 -12.78 -9.40
N PRO A 199 -13.68 -13.52 -9.25
CA PRO A 199 -14.96 -12.92 -8.92
C PRO A 199 -14.86 -12.20 -7.59
N PHE A 200 -15.61 -11.11 -7.43
CA PHE A 200 -15.58 -10.32 -6.21
C PHE A 200 -16.90 -9.64 -5.93
N ASN A 201 -17.15 -9.38 -4.65
CA ASN A 201 -18.25 -8.56 -4.17
C ASN A 201 -17.73 -7.62 -3.09
N GLN A 202 -17.66 -6.33 -3.42
CA GLN A 202 -17.07 -5.29 -2.58
C GLN A 202 -18.07 -4.74 -1.55
N PHE A 203 -19.39 -4.91 -1.76
CA PHE A 203 -20.42 -4.31 -0.90
C PHE A 203 -20.31 -4.73 0.58
N PRO A 204 -20.18 -6.03 0.94
CA PRO A 204 -20.07 -6.42 2.35
C PRO A 204 -18.85 -5.80 3.04
N TYR A 205 -17.72 -5.74 2.34
CA TYR A 205 -16.49 -5.17 2.88
C TYR A 205 -16.58 -3.66 3.07
N LEU A 206 -17.21 -2.94 2.14
CA LEU A 206 -17.42 -1.50 2.27
C LEU A 206 -18.37 -1.15 3.41
N ILE A 207 -19.45 -1.92 3.58
CA ILE A 207 -20.39 -1.75 4.70
C ILE A 207 -19.67 -2.00 6.02
N LEU A 208 -18.90 -3.09 6.11
CA LEU A 208 -18.12 -3.41 7.30
C LEU A 208 -17.07 -2.33 7.60
N LEU A 209 -16.34 -1.88 6.59
CA LEU A 209 -15.36 -0.80 6.71
C LEU A 209 -16.00 0.50 7.18
N MET A 210 -17.15 0.87 6.62
CA MET A 210 -17.93 2.04 7.03
C MET A 210 -18.29 1.96 8.51
N ILE A 211 -18.80 0.81 8.98
CA ILE A 211 -19.17 0.61 10.38
C ILE A 211 -17.93 0.73 11.29
N ILE A 212 -16.83 0.07 10.93
CA ILE A 212 -15.58 0.11 11.72
C ILE A 212 -15.08 1.56 11.84
N LEU A 213 -15.01 2.29 10.74
CA LEU A 213 -14.53 3.68 10.74
C LEU A 213 -15.50 4.62 11.45
N ALA A 214 -16.82 4.45 11.28
CA ALA A 214 -17.83 5.24 11.98
C ALA A 214 -17.74 5.05 13.49
N ILE A 215 -17.51 3.83 13.97
CA ILE A 215 -17.28 3.55 15.39
C ILE A 215 -15.96 4.18 15.84
N PHE A 216 -14.88 3.94 15.10
CA PHE A 216 -13.54 4.38 15.46
C PHE A 216 -13.44 5.91 15.59
N PHE A 217 -13.86 6.65 14.57
CA PHE A 217 -13.87 8.12 14.61
C PHE A 217 -14.98 8.68 15.51
N GLY A 218 -16.08 7.94 15.66
CA GLY A 218 -17.18 8.29 16.57
C GLY A 218 -16.76 8.32 18.04
N ILE A 219 -15.71 7.59 18.44
CA ILE A 219 -15.14 7.65 19.79
C ILE A 219 -14.62 9.06 20.09
N GLY A 220 -13.81 9.63 19.20
CA GLY A 220 -13.29 10.99 19.35
C GLY A 220 -14.41 12.02 19.39
N TRP A 221 -15.39 11.89 18.48
CA TRP A 221 -16.58 12.76 18.46
C TRP A 221 -17.37 12.73 19.77
N LYS A 222 -17.62 11.52 20.32
CA LYS A 222 -18.32 11.35 21.58
C LYS A 222 -17.52 11.90 22.76
N ALA A 223 -16.20 11.71 22.78
CA ALA A 223 -15.34 12.19 23.85
C ALA A 223 -15.30 13.72 23.94
N MET A 224 -15.52 14.42 22.83
CA MET A 224 -15.73 15.88 22.80
C MET A 224 -17.10 16.34 23.33
N GLY A 225 -17.95 15.41 23.79
CA GLY A 225 -19.28 15.72 24.33
C GLY A 225 -20.38 15.86 23.29
N ASN A 226 -20.10 15.58 22.02
CA ASN A 226 -21.07 15.68 20.94
C ASN A 226 -21.89 14.38 20.76
N PRO A 227 -23.14 14.47 20.24
CA PRO A 227 -23.97 13.29 20.01
C PRO A 227 -23.43 12.45 18.84
N ILE A 228 -23.14 11.18 19.11
CA ILE A 228 -22.55 10.24 18.13
C ILE A 228 -23.44 10.03 16.89
N LEU A 229 -24.76 10.08 17.04
CA LEU A 229 -25.70 9.84 15.93
C LEU A 229 -25.58 10.91 14.84
N LYS A 230 -25.33 12.18 15.21
CA LYS A 230 -25.11 13.27 14.22
C LYS A 230 -23.84 13.03 13.42
N PHE A 231 -22.79 12.56 14.08
CA PHE A 231 -21.54 12.19 13.41
C PHE A 231 -21.74 11.03 12.44
N VAL A 232 -22.38 9.94 12.88
CA VAL A 232 -22.59 8.76 12.02
C VAL A 232 -23.38 9.12 10.76
N LEU A 233 -24.42 9.94 10.88
CA LEU A 233 -25.21 10.38 9.72
C LEU A 233 -24.36 11.17 8.71
N GLY A 234 -23.56 12.12 9.18
CA GLY A 234 -22.63 12.86 8.32
C GLY A 234 -21.54 11.97 7.73
N PHE A 235 -21.02 11.03 8.51
CA PHE A 235 -19.99 10.10 8.09
C PHE A 235 -20.47 9.18 6.96
N ILE A 236 -21.69 8.63 7.03
CA ILE A 236 -22.25 7.80 5.96
C ILE A 236 -22.29 8.57 4.63
N PHE A 237 -22.70 9.84 4.67
CA PHE A 237 -22.75 10.69 3.47
C PHE A 237 -21.34 10.90 2.88
N VAL A 238 -20.37 11.32 3.71
CA VAL A 238 -18.98 11.54 3.29
C VAL A 238 -18.33 10.25 2.78
N PHE A 239 -18.54 9.14 3.48
CA PHE A 239 -18.02 7.83 3.10
C PHE A 239 -18.54 7.39 1.74
N THR A 240 -19.84 7.56 1.49
CA THR A 240 -20.46 7.20 0.20
C THR A 240 -19.86 8.00 -0.94
N ILE A 241 -19.70 9.32 -0.77
CA ILE A 241 -19.05 10.19 -1.77
C ILE A 241 -17.60 9.75 -2.00
N ALA A 242 -16.86 9.46 -0.92
CA ALA A 242 -15.48 9.01 -1.03
C ALA A 242 -15.38 7.71 -1.83
N VAL A 243 -16.25 6.73 -1.56
CA VAL A 243 -16.30 5.44 -2.29
C VAL A 243 -16.54 5.67 -3.78
N LEU A 244 -17.50 6.53 -4.14
CA LEU A 244 -17.81 6.85 -5.54
C LEU A 244 -16.70 7.65 -6.24
N ALA A 245 -15.93 8.45 -5.50
CA ALA A 245 -14.81 9.19 -6.07
C ALA A 245 -13.61 8.31 -6.44
N TYR A 246 -13.54 7.08 -5.91
CA TYR A 246 -12.44 6.13 -6.15
C TYR A 246 -12.72 5.10 -7.26
N THR A 247 -13.91 5.14 -7.86
CA THR A 247 -14.39 4.20 -8.91
C THR A 247 -14.22 4.80 -10.30
#